data_AF-A0A5M3X1V9-F1
#
_entry.id   AF-A0A5M3X1V9-F1
#
_cell.length_a   1.000
_cell.length_b   1.000
_cell.length_c   1.000
_cell.angle_alpha   90.00
_cell.angle_beta   90.00
_cell.angle_gamma   90.00
#
_symmetry.space_group_name_H-M   'P 1'
#
loop_
_entity.id
_entity.type
_entity.pdbx_description
1 polymer ?
#
loop_
_entity_poly.entity_id
_entity_poly.type
_entity_poly.pdbx_seq_one_letter_code
_entity_poly.pdbx_strand_id
1 'polypeptide(L)'
;MNLSLSDIVPSLRWTAPSQVEPIASDPGLPDAWWQALPLDRACAAVGTERVASRLADLTTACWGHLVLGDIMPLLRFTNPVESQQLPGTRESVLQLFSGVLDKLLETEPGDRVAAPPAVPERPLPELVDEVFARLDDRQRAIARDRLYAEQRATLDELAQRFSVTRERIRQIERDLRDHVDAWLSSQDAAPLSAHLSWLRTRLGSAVPADDLTAAVPWHRTELATLGIPAWRFVRTLLTGYEQVDGWLIAGGADELREKTRGLFTDGPVPLAEAIVMVSQLGVREDVAERWLAAVPHLRVLEGHVVPWPRSVNDKAEAVLAVAGMPLSPEEIQTRIGEDYSLVGIRNQLTADERFLRLDRNKYGLTRWGGEEYLGIREMIAREIQRAGGEASVNTIVTSLTSRYEVSESSVRAYAGGPGFERTQRGWIRVAGAEQGEYQPRRDVSMTRRCFRSRDGRWWHRVDVNAEHLRGSGSPLPTGFAAHLGMAPGGQLTASTASGEVVISWHNQPTMGSIRPVLAEYNAAEGDHVFLTVSDGGELLTRFLPASPPGLPTLNRALHLIGYTAPVASEAEGLRLIGARIGLPDGAARDEVLARLRERGDRDILTFL
;
A
#
# COMPACT_ATOMS: atom_id res chain seq x y z
N MET A 1 -24.22 -25.67 15.27
CA MET A 1 -24.38 -25.01 13.95
C MET A 1 -25.22 -23.75 14.14
N ASN A 2 -24.81 -22.57 13.64
CA ASN A 2 -25.56 -21.32 13.87
C ASN A 2 -26.40 -20.88 12.65
N LEU A 3 -26.94 -21.85 11.89
CA LEU A 3 -27.79 -21.61 10.73
C LEU A 3 -29.25 -21.81 11.13
N SER A 4 -30.13 -20.87 10.78
CA SER A 4 -31.59 -21.03 10.88
C SER A 4 -32.14 -21.82 9.68
N LEU A 5 -33.41 -22.23 9.74
CA LEU A 5 -34.06 -22.88 8.59
C LEU A 5 -34.09 -21.97 7.35
N SER A 6 -34.24 -20.65 7.54
CA SER A 6 -34.26 -19.67 6.44
C SER A 6 -32.91 -19.44 5.77
N ASP A 7 -31.82 -19.89 6.39
CA ASP A 7 -30.47 -19.82 5.81
C ASP A 7 -30.21 -20.96 4.84
N ILE A 8 -30.82 -22.12 5.07
CA ILE A 8 -30.68 -23.31 4.24
C ILE A 8 -31.83 -23.48 3.23
N VAL A 9 -32.95 -22.78 3.42
CA VAL A 9 -34.12 -22.77 2.52
C VAL A 9 -34.40 -21.33 2.07
N PRO A 10 -33.77 -20.85 0.98
CA PRO A 10 -33.89 -19.45 0.55
C PRO A 10 -35.32 -19.01 0.27
N SER A 11 -36.20 -19.91 -0.20
CA SER A 11 -37.61 -19.62 -0.50
C SER A 11 -38.39 -19.09 0.72
N LEU A 12 -37.97 -19.43 1.95
CA LEU A 12 -38.56 -18.88 3.17
C LEU A 12 -38.40 -17.36 3.30
N ARG A 13 -37.30 -16.80 2.76
CA ARG A 13 -37.02 -15.36 2.83
C ARG A 13 -37.91 -14.54 1.90
N TRP A 14 -38.44 -15.18 0.85
CA TRP A 14 -39.23 -14.54 -0.20
C TRP A 14 -40.72 -14.85 -0.10
N THR A 15 -41.12 -15.66 0.89
CA THR A 15 -42.53 -16.00 1.16
C THR A 15 -43.06 -15.10 2.27
N ALA A 16 -44.26 -14.52 2.08
CA ALA A 16 -44.83 -13.62 3.07
C ALA A 16 -45.02 -14.35 4.42
N PRO A 17 -44.66 -13.73 5.57
CA PRO A 17 -44.81 -14.37 6.88
C PRO A 17 -46.22 -14.90 7.16
N SER A 18 -47.26 -14.22 6.68
CA SER A 18 -48.66 -14.65 6.80
C SER A 18 -49.00 -15.95 6.07
N GLN A 19 -48.19 -16.37 5.09
CA GLN A 19 -48.32 -17.64 4.38
C GLN A 19 -47.46 -18.75 5.02
N VAL A 20 -46.38 -18.37 5.69
CA VAL A 20 -45.44 -19.32 6.33
C VAL A 20 -45.92 -19.70 7.73
N GLU A 21 -46.32 -18.71 8.53
CA GLU A 21 -46.65 -18.86 9.95
C GLU A 21 -47.74 -19.91 10.24
N PRO A 22 -48.86 -20.01 9.48
CA PRO A 22 -49.89 -21.02 9.74
C PRO A 22 -49.41 -22.46 9.52
N ILE A 23 -48.35 -22.66 8.74
CA ILE A 23 -47.84 -23.97 8.33
C ILE A 23 -46.59 -24.34 9.14
N ALA A 24 -45.73 -23.35 9.41
CA ALA A 24 -44.45 -23.53 10.10
C ALA A 24 -44.57 -23.46 11.63
N SER A 25 -45.65 -22.89 12.17
CA SER A 25 -45.87 -22.83 13.62
C SER A 25 -45.90 -24.23 14.23
N ASP A 26 -45.21 -24.39 15.36
CA ASP A 26 -45.16 -25.64 16.12
C ASP A 26 -45.19 -25.34 17.62
N PRO A 27 -46.05 -25.99 18.42
CA PRO A 27 -46.14 -25.73 19.87
C PRO A 27 -44.84 -25.96 20.64
N GLY A 28 -43.91 -26.77 20.10
CA GLY A 28 -42.62 -27.04 20.71
C GLY A 28 -41.53 -26.01 20.37
N LEU A 29 -41.84 -24.99 19.56
CA LEU A 29 -40.87 -24.00 19.06
C LEU A 29 -41.40 -22.57 19.28
N PRO A 30 -40.51 -21.57 19.43
CA PRO A 30 -40.92 -20.17 19.54
C PRO A 30 -41.52 -19.65 18.23
N ASP A 31 -42.26 -18.54 18.31
CA ASP A 31 -42.79 -17.85 17.13
C ASP A 31 -41.67 -17.46 16.15
N ALA A 32 -41.92 -17.62 14.85
CA ALA A 32 -40.96 -17.36 13.79
C ALA A 32 -39.60 -18.10 13.92
N TRP A 33 -39.58 -19.27 14.58
CA TRP A 33 -38.36 -20.06 14.81
C TRP A 33 -37.56 -20.31 13.53
N TRP A 34 -38.21 -20.44 12.37
CA TRP A 34 -37.56 -20.69 11.09
C TRP A 34 -36.59 -19.57 10.66
N GLN A 35 -36.71 -18.36 11.24
CA GLN A 35 -35.82 -17.21 11.00
C GLN A 35 -34.76 -17.02 12.08
N ALA A 36 -35.10 -17.32 13.34
CA ALA A 36 -34.30 -16.89 14.49
C ALA A 36 -33.66 -18.03 15.30
N LEU A 37 -34.22 -19.24 15.22
CA LEU A 37 -33.73 -20.38 15.99
C LEU A 37 -32.71 -21.18 15.16
N PRO A 38 -31.49 -21.42 15.68
CA PRO A 38 -30.55 -22.34 15.06
C PRO A 38 -31.18 -23.71 14.82
N LEU A 39 -30.97 -24.24 13.61
CA LEU A 39 -31.61 -25.44 13.10
C LEU A 39 -31.29 -26.68 13.94
N ASP A 40 -30.06 -26.79 14.45
CA ASP A 40 -29.67 -27.86 15.38
C ASP A 40 -30.51 -27.83 16.68
N ARG A 41 -30.82 -26.64 17.19
CA ARG A 41 -31.71 -26.47 18.35
C ARG A 41 -33.16 -26.77 18.02
N ALA A 42 -33.64 -26.36 16.85
CA ALA A 42 -35.00 -26.69 16.40
C ALA A 42 -35.18 -28.21 16.29
N CYS A 43 -34.24 -28.90 15.63
CA CYS A 43 -34.25 -30.35 15.50
C CYS A 43 -34.08 -31.07 16.85
N ALA A 44 -33.28 -30.53 17.78
CA ALA A 44 -33.15 -31.10 19.13
C ALA A 44 -34.44 -30.96 19.96
N ALA A 45 -35.21 -29.88 19.78
CA ALA A 45 -36.43 -29.62 20.54
C ALA A 45 -37.62 -30.47 20.09
N VAL A 46 -37.83 -30.65 18.77
CA VAL A 46 -39.03 -31.32 18.23
C VAL A 46 -38.74 -32.53 17.33
N GLY A 47 -37.47 -32.84 17.07
CA GLY A 47 -37.01 -33.91 16.19
C GLY A 47 -36.83 -33.45 14.74
N THR A 48 -35.79 -33.98 14.06
CA THR A 48 -35.47 -33.65 12.67
C THR A 48 -36.62 -33.94 11.71
N GLU A 49 -37.30 -35.08 11.89
CA GLU A 49 -38.44 -35.48 11.05
C GLU A 49 -39.62 -34.51 11.17
N ARG A 50 -39.84 -33.91 12.36
CA ARG A 50 -40.89 -32.92 12.57
C ARG A 50 -40.57 -31.61 11.83
N VAL A 51 -39.32 -31.16 11.90
CA VAL A 51 -38.82 -29.99 11.16
C VAL A 51 -38.95 -30.22 9.64
N ALA A 52 -38.52 -31.38 9.16
CA ALA A 52 -38.63 -31.76 7.75
C ALA A 52 -40.10 -31.85 7.28
N SER A 53 -41.01 -32.35 8.13
CA SER A 53 -42.44 -32.40 7.86
C SER A 53 -43.02 -31.01 7.61
N ARG A 54 -42.70 -30.03 8.46
CA ARG A 54 -43.15 -28.64 8.28
C ARG A 54 -42.62 -28.04 6.99
N LEU A 55 -41.38 -28.36 6.63
CA LEU A 55 -40.77 -27.90 5.38
C LEU A 55 -41.42 -28.55 4.14
N ALA A 56 -41.78 -29.82 4.22
CA ALA A 56 -42.52 -30.53 3.17
C ALA A 56 -43.94 -29.96 2.98
N ASP A 57 -44.61 -29.59 4.08
CA ASP A 57 -45.91 -28.91 4.06
C ASP A 57 -45.79 -27.54 3.37
N LEU A 58 -44.79 -26.74 3.75
CA LEU A 58 -44.51 -25.44 3.11
C LEU A 58 -44.18 -25.58 1.62
N THR A 59 -43.41 -26.60 1.26
CA THR A 59 -43.06 -26.87 -0.14
C THR A 59 -44.30 -27.18 -0.98
N THR A 60 -45.19 -28.02 -0.44
CA THR A 60 -46.43 -28.38 -1.11
C THR A 60 -47.39 -27.18 -1.22
N ALA A 61 -47.50 -26.38 -0.17
CA ALA A 61 -48.44 -25.26 -0.10
C ALA A 61 -47.98 -24.00 -0.85
N CYS A 62 -46.68 -23.70 -0.81
CA CYS A 62 -46.14 -22.41 -1.26
C CYS A 62 -45.21 -22.52 -2.48
N TRP A 63 -44.54 -23.66 -2.68
CA TRP A 63 -43.38 -23.75 -3.60
C TRP A 63 -43.45 -24.89 -4.61
N GLY A 64 -44.62 -25.50 -4.85
CA GLY A 64 -44.75 -26.62 -5.80
C GLY A 64 -44.35 -26.32 -7.25
N HIS A 65 -44.15 -25.04 -7.60
CA HIS A 65 -43.70 -24.58 -8.91
C HIS A 65 -42.18 -24.38 -9.01
N LEU A 66 -41.44 -24.44 -7.89
CA LEU A 66 -39.99 -24.32 -7.85
C LEU A 66 -39.35 -25.71 -7.92
N VAL A 67 -38.18 -25.83 -8.54
CA VAL A 67 -37.41 -27.07 -8.47
C VAL A 67 -36.85 -27.29 -7.07
N LEU A 68 -36.72 -28.55 -6.64
CA LEU A 68 -36.32 -28.90 -5.28
C LEU A 68 -34.96 -28.31 -4.88
N GLY A 69 -34.02 -28.18 -5.83
CA GLY A 69 -32.72 -27.57 -5.61
C GLY A 69 -32.73 -26.04 -5.47
N ASP A 70 -33.83 -25.36 -5.79
CA ASP A 70 -33.99 -23.92 -5.52
C ASP A 70 -34.64 -23.69 -4.14
N ILE A 71 -35.46 -24.64 -3.70
CA ILE A 71 -36.05 -24.66 -2.36
C ILE A 71 -35.00 -25.03 -1.31
N MET A 72 -34.29 -26.13 -1.52
CA MET A 72 -33.26 -26.66 -0.62
C MET A 72 -31.96 -26.88 -1.43
N PRO A 73 -31.11 -25.85 -1.59
CA PRO A 73 -29.89 -25.93 -2.41
C PRO A 73 -28.97 -27.10 -2.10
N LEU A 74 -28.96 -27.56 -0.85
CA LEU A 74 -28.15 -28.69 -0.40
C LEU A 74 -28.57 -30.03 -1.02
N LEU A 75 -29.77 -30.12 -1.61
CA LEU A 75 -30.15 -31.29 -2.43
C LEU A 75 -29.26 -31.45 -3.67
N ARG A 76 -28.68 -30.38 -4.20
CA ARG A 76 -27.77 -30.45 -5.36
C ARG A 76 -26.52 -31.29 -5.07
N PHE A 77 -26.16 -31.44 -3.80
CA PHE A 77 -25.01 -32.26 -3.36
C PHE A 77 -25.44 -33.65 -2.88
N THR A 78 -26.57 -33.74 -2.18
CA THR A 78 -27.00 -35.01 -1.56
C THR A 78 -27.80 -35.89 -2.51
N ASN A 79 -28.61 -35.29 -3.40
CA ASN A 79 -29.43 -35.96 -4.40
C ASN A 79 -29.48 -35.12 -5.70
N PRO A 80 -28.39 -35.07 -6.50
CA PRO A 80 -28.27 -34.17 -7.64
C PRO A 80 -29.38 -34.32 -8.69
N VAL A 81 -29.84 -35.55 -8.94
CA VAL A 81 -30.90 -35.86 -9.91
C VAL A 81 -32.25 -35.32 -9.43
N GLU A 82 -32.61 -35.58 -8.16
CA GLU A 82 -33.87 -35.11 -7.57
C GLU A 82 -33.90 -33.58 -7.43
N SER A 83 -32.75 -32.94 -7.22
CA SER A 83 -32.65 -31.48 -7.10
C SER A 83 -33.12 -30.71 -8.36
N GLN A 84 -33.12 -31.37 -9.52
CA GLN A 84 -33.55 -30.79 -10.80
C GLN A 84 -35.05 -31.00 -11.07
N GLN A 85 -35.75 -31.74 -10.22
CA GLN A 85 -37.17 -32.04 -10.37
C GLN A 85 -38.05 -31.07 -9.57
N LEU A 86 -39.30 -30.93 -10.02
CA LEU A 86 -40.34 -30.29 -9.21
C LEU A 86 -40.73 -31.20 -8.02
N PRO A 87 -41.22 -30.64 -6.91
CA PRO A 87 -41.68 -31.41 -5.76
C PRO A 87 -42.69 -32.49 -6.18
N GLY A 88 -42.35 -33.74 -5.88
CA GLY A 88 -43.23 -34.90 -6.09
C GLY A 88 -44.28 -35.04 -4.98
N THR A 89 -44.52 -36.27 -4.52
CA THR A 89 -45.42 -36.47 -3.37
C THR A 89 -44.83 -35.87 -2.10
N ARG A 90 -45.70 -35.43 -1.17
CA ARG A 90 -45.28 -34.90 0.13
C ARG A 90 -44.33 -35.85 0.88
N GLU A 91 -44.59 -37.15 0.80
CA GLU A 91 -43.78 -38.19 1.45
C GLU A 91 -42.38 -38.28 0.82
N SER A 92 -42.27 -38.18 -0.50
CA SER A 92 -40.98 -38.11 -1.20
C SER A 92 -40.18 -36.86 -0.81
N VAL A 93 -40.85 -35.70 -0.74
CA VAL A 93 -40.22 -34.43 -0.33
C VAL A 93 -39.75 -34.49 1.12
N LEU A 94 -40.57 -35.05 2.01
CA LEU A 94 -40.22 -35.27 3.41
C LEU A 94 -38.97 -36.15 3.54
N GLN A 95 -38.91 -37.28 2.85
CA GLN A 95 -37.73 -38.17 2.88
C GLN A 95 -36.46 -37.47 2.41
N LEU A 96 -36.54 -36.71 1.31
CA LEU A 96 -35.42 -35.95 0.79
C LEU A 96 -34.92 -34.89 1.77
N PHE A 97 -35.82 -34.10 2.36
CA PHE A 97 -35.45 -33.06 3.32
C PHE A 97 -34.95 -33.62 4.64
N SER A 98 -35.58 -34.67 5.19
CA SER A 98 -35.07 -35.37 6.38
C SER A 98 -33.64 -35.84 6.15
N GLY A 99 -33.35 -36.49 5.02
CA GLY A 99 -32.00 -36.96 4.70
C GLY A 99 -30.97 -35.84 4.57
N VAL A 100 -31.36 -34.64 4.11
CA VAL A 100 -30.46 -33.47 4.10
C VAL A 100 -30.22 -32.94 5.50
N LEU A 101 -31.27 -32.82 6.31
CA LEU A 101 -31.16 -32.34 7.69
C LEU A 101 -30.34 -33.31 8.55
N ASP A 102 -30.56 -34.61 8.41
CA ASP A 102 -29.77 -35.63 9.11
C ASP A 102 -28.29 -35.53 8.72
N LYS A 103 -27.96 -35.48 7.42
CA LYS A 103 -26.57 -35.29 6.95
C LYS A 103 -25.94 -33.99 7.43
N LEU A 104 -26.70 -32.90 7.50
CA LEU A 104 -26.24 -31.63 8.06
C LEU A 104 -25.90 -31.76 9.55
N LEU A 105 -26.69 -32.54 10.28
CA LEU A 105 -26.52 -32.77 11.72
C LEU A 105 -25.49 -33.88 12.03
N GLU A 106 -25.15 -34.72 11.04
CA GLU A 106 -24.17 -35.82 11.11
C GLU A 106 -22.70 -35.37 11.00
N THR A 107 -22.39 -34.08 11.16
CA THR A 107 -20.99 -33.62 11.15
C THR A 107 -20.17 -34.32 12.25
N GLU A 108 -19.02 -34.86 11.86
CA GLU A 108 -17.99 -35.53 12.68
C GLU A 108 -17.81 -34.90 14.09
N PRO A 109 -17.39 -35.67 15.12
CA PRO A 109 -17.22 -35.18 16.50
C PRO A 109 -16.07 -34.16 16.70
N GLY A 110 -15.67 -33.45 15.65
CA GLY A 110 -14.51 -32.56 15.64
C GLY A 110 -14.80 -31.09 15.94
N ASP A 111 -16.04 -30.60 15.79
CA ASP A 111 -16.27 -29.15 15.92
C ASP A 111 -17.66 -28.77 16.43
N ARG A 112 -18.17 -29.54 17.40
CA ARG A 112 -19.18 -28.99 18.31
C ARG A 112 -18.49 -27.95 19.18
N VAL A 113 -18.52 -26.68 18.78
CA VAL A 113 -18.53 -25.59 19.76
C VAL A 113 -19.65 -25.96 20.73
N ALA A 114 -19.26 -26.40 21.93
CA ALA A 114 -20.18 -26.91 22.92
C ALA A 114 -21.36 -25.93 23.02
N ALA A 115 -22.59 -26.46 22.99
CA ALA A 115 -23.73 -25.65 23.36
C ALA A 115 -23.43 -25.08 24.76
N PRO A 116 -23.79 -23.82 25.08
CA PRO A 116 -23.76 -23.38 26.46
C PRO A 116 -24.48 -24.44 27.31
N PRO A 117 -23.96 -24.77 28.51
CA PRO A 117 -24.61 -25.77 29.36
C PRO A 117 -26.11 -25.46 29.47
N ALA A 118 -26.94 -26.50 29.49
CA ALA A 118 -28.39 -26.38 29.64
C ALA A 118 -28.71 -25.34 30.72
N VAL A 119 -29.72 -24.49 30.47
CA VAL A 119 -30.12 -23.40 31.38
C VAL A 119 -30.13 -23.97 32.79
N PRO A 120 -29.21 -23.55 33.68
CA PRO A 120 -29.17 -24.09 35.02
C PRO A 120 -30.51 -23.80 35.68
N GLU A 121 -31.01 -24.72 36.52
CA GLU A 121 -32.28 -24.54 37.24
C GLU A 121 -32.32 -23.22 38.04
N ARG A 122 -31.13 -22.63 38.32
CA ARG A 122 -30.92 -21.30 38.89
C ARG A 122 -30.02 -20.44 38.00
N PRO A 123 -30.33 -19.13 37.82
CA PRO A 123 -29.45 -18.21 37.11
C PRO A 123 -28.04 -18.12 37.73
N LEU A 124 -27.00 -18.16 36.88
CA LEU A 124 -25.61 -18.08 37.32
C LEU A 124 -25.27 -16.81 38.15
N PRO A 125 -25.79 -15.60 37.85
CA PRO A 125 -25.56 -14.43 38.69
C PRO A 125 -26.01 -14.61 40.14
N GLU A 126 -27.16 -15.27 40.37
CA GLU A 126 -27.70 -15.51 41.71
C GLU A 126 -26.79 -16.46 42.51
N LEU A 127 -26.28 -17.51 41.86
CA LEU A 127 -25.30 -18.43 42.47
C LEU A 127 -24.01 -17.70 42.86
N VAL A 128 -23.56 -16.75 42.04
CA VAL A 128 -22.38 -15.93 42.36
C VAL A 128 -22.67 -14.99 43.54
N ASP A 129 -23.86 -14.36 43.58
CA ASP A 129 -24.26 -13.48 44.68
C ASP A 129 -24.32 -14.21 46.04
N GLU A 130 -24.78 -15.47 46.07
CA GLU A 130 -24.82 -16.27 47.31
C GLU A 130 -23.44 -16.43 47.97
N VAL A 131 -22.37 -16.52 47.17
CA VAL A 131 -20.98 -16.65 47.65
C VAL A 131 -20.54 -15.44 48.47
N PHE A 132 -20.98 -14.25 48.05
CA PHE A 132 -20.59 -12.97 48.65
C PHE A 132 -21.62 -12.46 49.68
N ALA A 133 -22.81 -13.07 49.76
CA ALA A 133 -23.89 -12.64 50.64
C ALA A 133 -23.50 -12.67 52.13
N ARG A 134 -22.67 -13.63 52.56
CA ARG A 134 -22.24 -13.79 53.96
C ARG A 134 -21.06 -12.91 54.38
N LEU A 135 -20.47 -12.18 53.44
CA LEU A 135 -19.32 -11.32 53.71
C LEU A 135 -19.74 -10.01 54.41
N ASP A 136 -18.81 -9.42 55.18
CA ASP A 136 -19.01 -8.08 55.73
C ASP A 136 -18.84 -6.98 54.64
N ASP A 137 -19.29 -5.75 54.93
CA ASP A 137 -19.23 -4.64 53.97
C ASP A 137 -17.80 -4.32 53.50
N ARG A 138 -16.81 -4.52 54.38
CA ARG A 138 -15.40 -4.27 54.08
C ARG A 138 -14.86 -5.35 53.13
N GLN A 139 -15.17 -6.62 53.37
CA GLN A 139 -14.83 -7.75 52.52
C GLN A 139 -15.45 -7.58 51.14
N ARG A 140 -16.74 -7.21 51.04
CA ARG A 140 -17.40 -6.91 49.77
C ARG A 140 -16.74 -5.75 49.02
N ALA A 141 -16.40 -4.67 49.72
CA ALA A 141 -15.72 -3.54 49.11
C ALA A 141 -14.31 -3.88 48.62
N ILE A 142 -13.53 -4.69 49.37
CA ILE A 142 -12.21 -5.17 48.92
C ILE A 142 -12.35 -6.12 47.70
N ALA A 143 -13.37 -6.99 47.70
CA ALA A 143 -13.67 -7.83 46.54
C ALA A 143 -13.96 -6.98 45.29
N ARG A 144 -14.84 -5.99 45.41
CA ARG A 144 -15.24 -5.08 44.32
C ARG A 144 -14.10 -4.20 43.81
N ASP A 145 -13.45 -3.48 44.72
CA ASP A 145 -12.53 -2.38 44.42
C ASP A 145 -11.09 -2.86 44.15
N ARG A 146 -10.80 -4.14 44.40
CA ARG A 146 -9.45 -4.69 44.21
C ARG A 146 -9.37 -6.03 43.50
N LEU A 147 -10.10 -7.06 43.95
CA LEU A 147 -10.01 -8.41 43.35
C LEU A 147 -10.62 -8.44 41.94
N TYR A 148 -11.85 -7.94 41.83
CA TYR A 148 -12.63 -7.91 40.59
C TYR A 148 -12.61 -6.53 39.93
N ALA A 149 -11.65 -5.68 40.32
CA ALA A 149 -11.43 -4.35 39.80
C ALA A 149 -10.79 -4.34 38.43
N GLU A 150 -11.32 -3.50 37.53
CA GLU A 150 -10.62 -3.16 36.29
C GLU A 150 -9.38 -2.32 36.61
N GLN A 151 -9.56 -1.26 37.43
CA GLN A 151 -8.49 -0.48 38.03
C GLN A 151 -8.39 -0.82 39.52
N ARG A 152 -7.35 -1.58 39.89
CA ARG A 152 -7.20 -2.09 41.26
C ARG A 152 -6.82 -0.97 42.23
N ALA A 153 -7.66 -0.71 43.23
CA ALA A 153 -7.31 0.17 44.35
C ALA A 153 -6.06 -0.36 45.07
N THR A 154 -5.16 0.53 45.47
CA THR A 154 -3.92 0.14 46.15
C THR A 154 -4.19 -0.39 47.56
N LEU A 155 -3.26 -1.18 48.12
CA LEU A 155 -3.38 -1.62 49.51
C LEU A 155 -3.45 -0.43 50.47
N ASP A 156 -2.78 0.67 50.12
CA ASP A 156 -2.67 1.89 50.93
C ASP A 156 -3.99 2.66 50.94
N GLU A 157 -4.60 2.84 49.78
CA GLU A 157 -5.92 3.47 49.65
C GLU A 157 -6.98 2.74 50.47
N LEU A 158 -7.02 1.42 50.37
CA LEU A 158 -7.99 0.61 51.13
C LEU A 158 -7.67 0.57 52.63
N ALA A 159 -6.38 0.51 52.99
CA ALA A 159 -5.93 0.58 54.38
C ALA A 159 -6.38 1.88 55.05
N GLN A 160 -6.20 3.02 54.37
CA GLN A 160 -6.69 4.32 54.84
C GLN A 160 -8.21 4.37 54.92
N ARG A 161 -8.91 3.95 53.85
CA ARG A 161 -10.38 3.97 53.78
C ARG A 161 -11.06 3.18 54.89
N PHE A 162 -10.50 2.02 55.25
CA PHE A 162 -11.05 1.15 56.30
C PHE A 162 -10.35 1.29 57.66
N SER A 163 -9.38 2.21 57.79
CA SER A 163 -8.59 2.41 59.02
C SER A 163 -7.93 1.12 59.54
N VAL A 164 -7.32 0.35 58.65
CA VAL A 164 -6.59 -0.89 58.96
C VAL A 164 -5.19 -0.87 58.35
N THR A 165 -4.34 -1.84 58.68
CA THR A 165 -2.99 -1.95 58.08
C THR A 165 -3.05 -2.51 56.66
N ARG A 166 -2.04 -2.19 55.83
CA ARG A 166 -1.86 -2.77 54.47
C ARG A 166 -1.84 -4.30 54.51
N GLU A 167 -1.18 -4.85 55.53
CA GLU A 167 -1.12 -6.30 55.75
C GLU A 167 -2.50 -6.88 56.05
N ARG A 168 -3.36 -6.18 56.79
CA ARG A 168 -4.73 -6.64 57.02
C ARG A 168 -5.56 -6.67 55.74
N ILE A 169 -5.40 -5.69 54.84
CA ILE A 169 -6.05 -5.73 53.51
C ILE A 169 -5.54 -6.94 52.71
N ARG A 170 -4.23 -7.21 52.72
CA ARG A 170 -3.63 -8.36 52.05
C ARG A 170 -4.15 -9.70 52.58
N GLN A 171 -4.31 -9.82 53.89
CA GLN A 171 -4.91 -11.00 54.53
C GLN A 171 -6.37 -11.19 54.07
N ILE A 172 -7.20 -10.13 54.11
CA ILE A 172 -8.59 -10.22 53.65
C ILE A 172 -8.66 -10.60 52.16
N GLU A 173 -7.78 -10.04 51.33
CA GLU A 173 -7.69 -10.40 49.90
C GLU A 173 -7.35 -11.88 49.70
N ARG A 174 -6.46 -12.44 50.52
CA ARG A 174 -6.14 -13.88 50.51
C ARG A 174 -7.33 -14.72 50.97
N ASP A 175 -7.93 -14.38 52.10
CA ASP A 175 -9.08 -15.10 52.65
C ASP A 175 -10.26 -15.12 51.65
N LEU A 176 -10.47 -14.03 50.90
CA LEU A 176 -11.47 -13.95 49.84
C LEU A 176 -11.17 -14.89 48.65
N ARG A 177 -9.91 -15.03 48.25
CA ARG A 177 -9.52 -15.99 47.21
C ARG A 177 -9.74 -17.42 47.68
N ASP A 178 -9.26 -17.74 48.88
CA ASP A 178 -9.38 -19.07 49.47
C ASP A 178 -10.87 -19.47 49.63
N HIS A 179 -11.73 -18.51 50.00
CA HIS A 179 -13.19 -18.70 50.07
C HIS A 179 -13.82 -19.02 48.71
N VAL A 180 -13.45 -18.29 47.66
CA VAL A 180 -13.97 -18.53 46.30
C VAL A 180 -13.44 -19.84 45.72
N ASP A 181 -12.16 -20.17 45.93
CA ASP A 181 -11.56 -21.41 45.46
C ASP A 181 -12.18 -22.64 46.16
N ALA A 182 -12.47 -22.53 47.46
CA ALA A 182 -13.19 -23.56 48.21
C ALA A 182 -14.62 -23.77 47.66
N TRP A 183 -15.33 -22.68 47.34
CA TRP A 183 -16.66 -22.77 46.71
C TRP A 183 -16.61 -23.38 45.31
N LEU A 184 -15.66 -22.97 44.46
CA LEU A 184 -15.49 -23.53 43.11
C LEU A 184 -15.21 -25.04 43.11
N SER A 185 -14.68 -25.57 44.21
CA SER A 185 -14.44 -27.00 44.41
C SER A 185 -15.68 -27.78 44.89
N SER A 186 -16.78 -27.09 45.21
CA SER A 186 -18.04 -27.69 45.68
C SER A 186 -18.99 -28.07 44.53
N GLN A 187 -20.00 -28.90 44.82
CA GLN A 187 -21.04 -29.25 43.84
C GLN A 187 -21.93 -28.04 43.48
N ASP A 188 -22.10 -27.09 44.40
CA ASP A 188 -22.93 -25.89 44.19
C ASP A 188 -22.38 -25.00 43.06
N ALA A 189 -21.06 -25.01 42.86
CA ALA A 189 -20.39 -24.28 41.78
C ALA A 189 -20.34 -25.04 40.44
N ALA A 190 -20.85 -26.27 40.36
CA ALA A 190 -20.79 -27.09 39.15
C ALA A 190 -21.32 -26.38 37.89
N PRO A 191 -22.45 -25.62 37.93
CA PRO A 191 -22.91 -24.86 36.78
C PRO A 191 -21.93 -23.77 36.32
N LEU A 192 -21.28 -23.07 37.25
CA LEU A 192 -20.30 -22.04 36.92
C LEU A 192 -19.01 -22.67 36.38
N SER A 193 -18.55 -23.78 36.97
CA SER A 193 -17.38 -24.53 36.50
C SER A 193 -17.60 -25.08 35.09
N ALA A 194 -18.80 -25.59 34.78
CA ALA A 194 -19.18 -26.00 33.43
C ALA A 194 -19.17 -24.79 32.46
N HIS A 195 -19.70 -23.64 32.89
CA HIS A 195 -19.66 -22.41 32.10
C HIS A 195 -18.23 -21.93 31.83
N LEU A 196 -17.34 -21.94 32.83
CA LEU A 196 -15.93 -21.55 32.65
C LEU A 196 -15.20 -22.47 31.68
N SER A 197 -15.44 -23.79 31.75
CA SER A 197 -14.88 -24.75 30.80
C SER A 197 -15.40 -24.52 29.38
N TRP A 198 -16.71 -24.34 29.22
CA TRP A 198 -17.31 -23.96 27.94
C TRP A 198 -16.74 -22.66 27.38
N LEU A 199 -16.57 -21.66 28.25
CA LEU A 199 -16.07 -20.35 27.88
C LEU A 199 -14.62 -20.42 27.42
N ARG A 200 -13.75 -21.22 28.06
CA ARG A 200 -12.38 -21.45 27.58
C ARG A 200 -12.36 -22.03 26.16
N THR A 201 -13.19 -23.03 25.89
CA THR A 201 -13.33 -23.59 24.53
C THR A 201 -13.88 -22.57 23.54
N ARG A 202 -14.86 -21.75 23.95
CA ARG A 202 -15.45 -20.71 23.11
C ARG A 202 -14.49 -19.54 22.85
N LEU A 203 -13.68 -19.12 23.80
CA LEU A 203 -12.78 -17.98 23.62
C LEU A 203 -11.55 -18.37 22.79
N GLY A 204 -11.10 -19.62 22.88
CA GLY A 204 -9.90 -20.07 22.20
C GLY A 204 -8.64 -19.40 22.76
N SER A 205 -7.59 -19.33 21.94
CA SER A 205 -6.27 -18.82 22.34
C SER A 205 -6.17 -17.30 22.36
N ALA A 206 -6.89 -16.59 21.50
CA ALA A 206 -6.93 -15.13 21.51
C ALA A 206 -8.29 -14.62 21.06
N VAL A 207 -8.82 -13.67 21.82
CA VAL A 207 -10.12 -13.06 21.56
C VAL A 207 -10.12 -11.61 22.04
N PRO A 208 -10.84 -10.68 21.38
CA PRO A 208 -11.02 -9.33 21.90
C PRO A 208 -11.65 -9.34 23.29
N ALA A 209 -11.23 -8.43 24.17
CA ALA A 209 -11.72 -8.39 25.54
C ALA A 209 -13.24 -8.18 25.62
N ASP A 210 -13.82 -7.44 24.67
CA ASP A 210 -15.26 -7.17 24.63
C ASP A 210 -16.11 -8.41 24.29
N ASP A 211 -15.53 -9.40 23.61
CA ASP A 211 -16.22 -10.64 23.27
C ASP A 211 -16.52 -11.47 24.52
N LEU A 212 -15.71 -11.37 25.58
CA LEU A 212 -16.04 -11.94 26.88
C LEU A 212 -17.37 -11.34 27.36
N THR A 213 -17.50 -10.02 27.35
CA THR A 213 -18.71 -9.31 27.78
C THR A 213 -19.93 -9.68 26.92
N ALA A 214 -19.72 -9.95 25.63
CA ALA A 214 -20.77 -10.31 24.69
C ALA A 214 -21.09 -11.82 24.61
N ALA A 215 -20.29 -12.69 25.25
CA ALA A 215 -20.39 -14.13 25.08
C ALA A 215 -21.76 -14.71 25.46
N VAL A 216 -22.37 -14.19 26.52
CA VAL A 216 -23.70 -14.57 27.02
C VAL A 216 -24.40 -13.36 27.65
N PRO A 217 -25.74 -13.23 27.60
CA PRO A 217 -26.44 -12.04 28.11
C PRO A 217 -26.16 -11.74 29.58
N TRP A 218 -26.08 -12.77 30.44
CA TRP A 218 -25.93 -12.58 31.88
C TRP A 218 -24.56 -12.02 32.31
N HIS A 219 -23.55 -12.07 31.44
CA HIS A 219 -22.25 -11.44 31.71
C HIS A 219 -22.38 -9.93 31.96
N ARG A 220 -23.39 -9.29 31.36
CA ARG A 220 -23.69 -7.85 31.55
C ARG A 220 -24.57 -7.59 32.77
N THR A 221 -25.17 -8.61 33.37
CA THR A 221 -25.98 -8.46 34.58
C THR A 221 -25.10 -8.02 35.75
N GLU A 222 -25.59 -7.09 36.54
CA GLU A 222 -24.93 -6.63 37.76
C GLU A 222 -25.14 -7.65 38.89
N LEU A 223 -24.06 -8.04 39.56
CA LEU A 223 -24.10 -8.85 40.77
C LEU A 223 -24.60 -7.98 41.92
N ALA A 224 -25.75 -8.34 42.52
CA ALA A 224 -26.41 -7.50 43.51
C ALA A 224 -25.57 -7.27 44.77
N THR A 225 -24.76 -8.26 45.16
CA THR A 225 -23.91 -8.19 46.36
C THR A 225 -22.66 -7.34 46.17
N LEU A 226 -22.11 -7.28 44.95
CA LEU A 226 -20.84 -6.58 44.68
C LEU A 226 -21.03 -5.28 43.89
N GLY A 227 -22.18 -5.06 43.24
CA GLY A 227 -22.43 -3.89 42.40
C GLY A 227 -21.50 -3.81 41.19
N ILE A 228 -21.14 -4.96 40.61
CA ILE A 228 -20.30 -5.06 39.41
C ILE A 228 -20.93 -5.97 38.37
N PRO A 229 -20.70 -5.73 37.07
CA PRO A 229 -21.06 -6.68 36.03
C PRO A 229 -20.43 -8.06 36.27
N ALA A 230 -21.20 -9.11 36.05
CA ALA A 230 -20.78 -10.49 36.31
C ALA A 230 -19.54 -10.91 35.48
N TRP A 231 -19.35 -10.34 34.28
CA TRP A 231 -18.16 -10.60 33.46
C TRP A 231 -16.84 -10.27 34.19
N ARG A 232 -16.82 -9.28 35.11
CA ARG A 232 -15.62 -8.92 35.87
C ARG A 232 -15.20 -10.05 36.81
N PHE A 233 -16.18 -10.69 37.44
CA PHE A 233 -15.94 -11.89 38.25
C PHE A 233 -15.42 -13.04 37.37
N VAL A 234 -16.14 -13.36 36.28
CA VAL A 234 -15.78 -14.42 35.33
C VAL A 234 -14.37 -14.25 34.76
N ARG A 235 -14.01 -13.04 34.31
CA ARG A 235 -12.67 -12.68 33.82
C ARG A 235 -11.57 -13.06 34.81
N THR A 236 -11.85 -12.88 36.10
CA THR A 236 -10.87 -13.11 37.17
C THR A 236 -10.68 -14.61 37.44
N LEU A 237 -11.68 -15.43 37.10
CA LEU A 237 -11.63 -16.89 37.20
C LEU A 237 -11.09 -17.58 35.94
N LEU A 238 -10.95 -16.84 34.81
CA LEU A 238 -10.27 -17.32 33.60
C LEU A 238 -8.76 -17.32 33.78
N THR A 239 -8.28 -18.11 34.75
CA THR A 239 -6.86 -18.35 34.96
C THR A 239 -6.21 -18.89 33.68
N GLY A 240 -5.01 -18.38 33.36
CA GLY A 240 -4.30 -18.68 32.11
C GLY A 240 -4.58 -17.71 30.96
N TYR A 241 -5.54 -16.79 31.10
CA TYR A 241 -5.74 -15.69 30.16
C TYR A 241 -5.10 -14.39 30.69
N GLU A 242 -4.35 -13.73 29.82
CA GLU A 242 -3.78 -12.41 30.06
C GLU A 242 -4.53 -11.37 29.22
N GLN A 243 -4.80 -10.20 29.80
CA GLN A 243 -5.40 -9.09 29.08
C GLN A 243 -4.32 -8.10 28.68
N VAL A 244 -4.04 -7.99 27.37
CA VAL A 244 -2.99 -7.13 26.81
C VAL A 244 -3.51 -6.47 25.54
N ASP A 245 -3.32 -5.16 25.41
CA ASP A 245 -3.71 -4.37 24.23
C ASP A 245 -5.17 -4.58 23.76
N GLY A 246 -6.10 -4.78 24.71
CA GLY A 246 -7.52 -5.01 24.39
C GLY A 246 -7.87 -6.45 23.99
N TRP A 247 -6.93 -7.39 24.11
CA TRP A 247 -7.12 -8.82 23.85
C TRP A 247 -7.04 -9.64 25.13
N LEU A 248 -7.81 -10.72 25.20
CA LEU A 248 -7.66 -11.82 26.15
C LEU A 248 -6.92 -12.96 25.47
N ILE A 249 -5.74 -13.31 25.96
CA ILE A 249 -4.83 -14.28 25.33
C ILE A 249 -4.50 -15.41 26.30
N ALA A 250 -4.76 -16.65 25.89
CA ALA A 250 -4.42 -17.84 26.66
C ALA A 250 -2.94 -18.19 26.51
N GLY A 251 -2.28 -18.56 27.61
CA GLY A 251 -0.92 -19.09 27.57
C GLY A 251 0.19 -18.04 27.32
N GLY A 252 -0.13 -16.75 27.36
CA GLY A 252 0.83 -15.65 27.28
C GLY A 252 0.82 -14.94 25.93
N ALA A 253 0.77 -13.61 25.97
CA ALA A 253 0.64 -12.77 24.78
C ALA A 253 1.85 -12.91 23.82
N ASP A 254 3.06 -12.91 24.36
CA ASP A 254 4.29 -12.91 23.56
C ASP A 254 4.51 -14.23 22.83
N GLU A 255 4.23 -15.36 23.48
CA GLU A 255 4.37 -16.69 22.90
C GLU A 255 3.42 -16.88 21.70
N LEU A 256 2.14 -16.51 21.85
CA LEU A 256 1.17 -16.64 20.77
C LEU A 256 1.49 -15.70 19.60
N ARG A 257 1.91 -14.47 19.89
CA ARG A 257 2.35 -13.50 18.87
C ARG A 257 3.56 -14.02 18.08
N GLU A 258 4.52 -14.62 18.75
CA GLU A 258 5.71 -15.21 18.09
C GLU A 258 5.32 -16.41 17.22
N LYS A 259 4.52 -17.34 17.74
CA LYS A 259 4.00 -18.46 16.93
C LYS A 259 3.22 -17.98 15.72
N THR A 260 2.41 -16.94 15.87
CA THR A 260 1.65 -16.34 14.76
C THR A 260 2.59 -15.76 13.70
N ARG A 261 3.62 -14.99 14.09
CA ARG A 261 4.61 -14.46 13.14
C ARG A 261 5.36 -15.56 12.40
N GLY A 262 5.69 -16.65 13.10
CA GLY A 262 6.38 -17.81 12.53
C GLY A 262 5.66 -18.46 11.35
N LEU A 263 4.34 -18.28 11.22
CA LEU A 263 3.55 -18.80 10.10
C LEU A 263 3.78 -18.05 8.78
N PHE A 264 4.34 -16.82 8.83
CA PHE A 264 4.41 -15.92 7.67
C PHE A 264 5.85 -15.60 7.23
N THR A 265 6.85 -16.37 7.67
CA THR A 265 8.26 -16.10 7.36
C THR A 265 8.60 -16.28 5.88
N ASP A 266 7.84 -17.13 5.18
CA ASP A 266 8.18 -17.57 3.82
C ASP A 266 7.57 -16.69 2.72
N GLY A 267 6.80 -15.66 3.10
CA GLY A 267 6.25 -14.68 2.18
C GLY A 267 4.77 -14.35 2.41
N PRO A 268 4.12 -13.68 1.45
CA PRO A 268 2.71 -13.35 1.53
C PRO A 268 1.83 -14.61 1.50
N VAL A 269 0.89 -14.70 2.43
CA VAL A 269 -0.11 -15.77 2.48
C VAL A 269 -1.50 -15.17 2.24
N PRO A 270 -2.34 -15.71 1.34
CA PRO A 270 -3.70 -15.24 1.17
C PRO A 270 -4.48 -15.25 2.49
N LEU A 271 -5.29 -14.22 2.75
CA LEU A 271 -5.97 -14.04 4.04
C LEU A 271 -6.83 -15.25 4.43
N ALA A 272 -7.53 -15.86 3.48
CA ALA A 272 -8.34 -17.05 3.73
C ALA A 272 -7.50 -18.24 4.24
N GLU A 273 -6.30 -18.43 3.70
CA GLU A 273 -5.37 -19.47 4.14
C GLU A 273 -4.73 -19.10 5.48
N ALA A 274 -4.37 -17.83 5.67
CA ALA A 274 -3.83 -17.32 6.93
C ALA A 274 -4.80 -17.53 8.11
N ILE A 275 -6.11 -17.35 7.88
CA ILE A 275 -7.16 -17.63 8.89
C ILE A 275 -7.12 -19.11 9.32
N VAL A 276 -6.99 -20.03 8.37
CA VAL A 276 -6.90 -21.48 8.64
C VAL A 276 -5.59 -21.82 9.37
N MET A 277 -4.47 -21.19 9.00
CA MET A 277 -3.18 -21.43 9.69
C MET A 277 -3.24 -20.96 11.15
N VAL A 278 -3.82 -19.80 11.40
CA VAL A 278 -3.92 -19.25 12.77
C VAL A 278 -4.97 -19.98 13.60
N SER A 279 -5.98 -20.60 12.97
CA SER A 279 -6.92 -21.45 13.70
C SER A 279 -6.29 -22.70 14.29
N GLN A 280 -5.22 -23.22 13.69
CA GLN A 280 -4.41 -24.31 14.26
C GLN A 280 -3.67 -23.88 15.54
N LEU A 281 -3.46 -22.58 15.76
CA LEU A 281 -2.94 -22.04 17.02
C LEU A 281 -4.04 -21.84 18.08
N GLY A 282 -5.29 -22.21 17.77
CA GLY A 282 -6.45 -22.10 18.63
C GLY A 282 -7.14 -20.73 18.60
N VAL A 283 -6.76 -19.84 17.67
CA VAL A 283 -7.47 -18.56 17.45
C VAL A 283 -8.69 -18.83 16.56
N ARG A 284 -9.88 -18.39 16.97
CA ARG A 284 -11.09 -18.67 16.18
C ARG A 284 -11.10 -17.91 14.85
N GLU A 285 -11.66 -18.54 13.82
CA GLU A 285 -11.72 -17.97 12.47
C GLU A 285 -12.43 -16.61 12.41
N ASP A 286 -13.50 -16.43 13.20
CA ASP A 286 -14.29 -15.20 13.20
C ASP A 286 -13.57 -13.99 13.82
N VAL A 287 -12.47 -14.22 14.55
CA VAL A 287 -11.62 -13.16 15.11
C VAL A 287 -10.20 -13.18 14.53
N ALA A 288 -9.86 -14.16 13.68
CA ALA A 288 -8.50 -14.39 13.20
C ALA A 288 -7.95 -13.20 12.41
N GLU A 289 -8.74 -12.57 11.54
CA GLU A 289 -8.31 -11.37 10.80
C GLU A 289 -7.99 -10.20 11.74
N ARG A 290 -8.82 -9.98 12.76
CA ARG A 290 -8.58 -8.95 13.78
C ARG A 290 -7.31 -9.25 14.59
N TRP A 291 -7.08 -10.53 14.90
CA TRP A 291 -5.88 -10.96 15.60
C TRP A 291 -4.64 -10.70 14.74
N LEU A 292 -4.65 -11.13 13.48
CA LEU A 292 -3.57 -10.90 12.51
C LEU A 292 -3.22 -9.41 12.37
N ALA A 293 -4.22 -8.53 12.34
CA ALA A 293 -4.02 -7.08 12.31
C ALA A 293 -3.46 -6.50 13.62
N ALA A 294 -3.70 -7.16 14.76
CA ALA A 294 -3.22 -6.74 16.08
C ALA A 294 -1.82 -7.26 16.42
N VAL A 295 -1.33 -8.29 15.72
CA VAL A 295 0.01 -8.85 15.96
C VAL A 295 1.07 -7.86 15.46
N PRO A 296 2.02 -7.43 16.32
CA PRO A 296 3.11 -6.56 15.90
C PRO A 296 3.95 -7.23 14.82
N HIS A 297 4.40 -6.43 13.86
CA HIS A 297 5.21 -6.86 12.71
C HIS A 297 4.50 -7.75 11.70
N LEU A 298 3.16 -7.79 11.71
CA LEU A 298 2.36 -8.33 10.61
C LEU A 298 1.49 -7.22 10.02
N ARG A 299 1.08 -7.40 8.76
CA ARG A 299 0.10 -6.54 8.10
C ARG A 299 -0.77 -7.32 7.14
N VAL A 300 -2.06 -7.00 7.13
CA VAL A 300 -2.96 -7.40 6.05
C VAL A 300 -2.83 -6.38 4.93
N LEU A 301 -2.32 -6.80 3.78
CA LEU A 301 -2.06 -5.98 2.60
C LEU A 301 -2.71 -6.64 1.38
N GLU A 302 -3.65 -5.94 0.73
CA GLU A 302 -4.33 -6.40 -0.50
C GLU A 302 -4.81 -7.87 -0.43
N GLY A 303 -5.48 -8.24 0.68
CA GLY A 303 -6.01 -9.60 0.88
C GLY A 303 -4.96 -10.67 1.24
N HIS A 304 -3.73 -10.28 1.55
CA HIS A 304 -2.65 -11.16 1.99
C HIS A 304 -2.13 -10.75 3.37
N VAL A 305 -1.66 -11.70 4.16
CA VAL A 305 -0.89 -11.44 5.38
C VAL A 305 0.59 -11.48 5.04
N VAL A 306 1.32 -10.44 5.42
CA VAL A 306 2.75 -10.30 5.19
C VAL A 306 3.51 -9.93 6.45
N PRO A 307 4.79 -10.34 6.58
CA PRO A 307 5.73 -9.72 7.50
C PRO A 307 5.81 -8.21 7.26
N TRP A 308 5.75 -7.44 8.35
CA TRP A 308 5.78 -5.98 8.32
C TRP A 308 6.76 -5.40 9.36
N PRO A 309 8.07 -5.68 9.23
CA PRO A 309 9.09 -5.15 10.13
C PRO A 309 9.32 -3.65 9.88
N ARG A 310 10.25 -3.05 10.64
CA ARG A 310 10.49 -1.59 10.60
C ARG A 310 11.24 -1.10 9.36
N SER A 311 11.95 -1.98 8.65
CA SER A 311 12.78 -1.61 7.50
C SER A 311 11.92 -1.27 6.28
N VAL A 312 12.27 -0.20 5.59
CA VAL A 312 11.63 0.19 4.31
C VAL A 312 11.79 -0.90 3.26
N ASN A 313 12.96 -1.53 3.20
CA ASN A 313 13.24 -2.55 2.20
C ASN A 313 12.36 -3.78 2.41
N ASP A 314 12.20 -4.23 3.64
CA ASP A 314 11.37 -5.40 3.92
C ASP A 314 9.89 -5.11 3.62
N LYS A 315 9.41 -3.88 3.90
CA LYS A 315 8.08 -3.44 3.50
C LYS A 315 7.93 -3.37 1.98
N ALA A 316 8.93 -2.84 1.28
CA ALA A 316 8.93 -2.78 -0.19
C ALA A 316 8.97 -4.18 -0.82
N GLU A 317 9.70 -5.11 -0.23
CA GLU A 317 9.73 -6.51 -0.64
C GLU A 317 8.35 -7.16 -0.49
N ALA A 318 7.70 -6.98 0.67
CA ALA A 318 6.36 -7.47 0.93
C ALA A 318 5.34 -6.90 -0.07
N VAL A 319 5.40 -5.60 -0.33
CA VAL A 319 4.55 -4.92 -1.32
C VAL A 319 4.74 -5.50 -2.71
N LEU A 320 5.99 -5.66 -3.17
CA LEU A 320 6.28 -6.23 -4.49
C LEU A 320 5.84 -7.70 -4.56
N ALA A 321 6.07 -8.48 -3.50
CA ALA A 321 5.69 -9.89 -3.43
C ALA A 321 4.17 -10.08 -3.56
N VAL A 322 3.38 -9.23 -2.90
CA VAL A 322 1.91 -9.23 -3.01
C VAL A 322 1.45 -8.77 -4.40
N ALA A 323 2.05 -7.70 -4.93
CA ALA A 323 1.65 -7.16 -6.23
C ALA A 323 1.97 -8.11 -7.40
N GLY A 324 3.04 -8.92 -7.29
CA GLY A 324 3.43 -9.89 -8.32
C GLY A 324 3.91 -9.27 -9.64
N MET A 325 4.09 -7.94 -9.69
CA MET A 325 4.54 -7.20 -10.87
C MET A 325 5.48 -6.05 -10.49
N PRO A 326 6.31 -5.55 -11.42
CA PRO A 326 7.19 -4.43 -11.15
C PRO A 326 6.40 -3.14 -10.87
N LEU A 327 6.77 -2.42 -9.82
CA LEU A 327 6.11 -1.19 -9.37
C LEU A 327 7.07 0.00 -9.38
N SER A 328 6.52 1.21 -9.50
CA SER A 328 7.27 2.45 -9.31
C SER A 328 7.53 2.76 -7.82
N PRO A 329 8.55 3.57 -7.48
CA PRO A 329 8.77 4.01 -6.11
C PRO A 329 7.56 4.69 -5.48
N GLU A 330 6.78 5.44 -6.26
CA GLU A 330 5.53 6.10 -5.83
C GLU A 330 4.43 5.10 -5.50
N GLU A 331 4.27 4.07 -6.34
CA GLU A 331 3.31 2.98 -6.11
C GLU A 331 3.66 2.15 -4.88
N ILE A 332 4.96 1.90 -4.65
CA ILE A 332 5.48 1.22 -3.47
C ILE A 332 5.19 2.07 -2.22
N GLN A 333 5.57 3.35 -2.24
CA GLN A 333 5.34 4.27 -1.12
C GLN A 333 3.86 4.33 -0.73
N THR A 334 2.98 4.43 -1.73
CA THR A 334 1.52 4.51 -1.51
C THR A 334 0.99 3.27 -0.80
N ARG A 335 1.44 2.07 -1.18
CA ARG A 335 1.06 0.81 -0.54
C ARG A 335 1.64 0.64 0.86
N ILE A 336 2.84 1.18 1.10
CA ILE A 336 3.42 1.25 2.44
C ILE A 336 2.58 2.19 3.33
N GLY A 337 2.13 3.33 2.83
CA GLY A 337 1.27 4.28 3.55
C GLY A 337 1.98 5.05 4.66
N GLU A 338 3.29 5.27 4.52
CA GLU A 338 4.11 6.04 5.46
C GLU A 338 4.89 7.14 4.72
N ASP A 339 5.23 8.22 5.43
CA ASP A 339 5.87 9.43 4.87
C ASP A 339 7.38 9.24 4.65
N TYR A 340 7.74 8.34 3.73
CA TYR A 340 9.12 8.19 3.26
C TYR A 340 9.44 9.15 2.11
N SER A 341 10.69 9.59 1.98
CA SER A 341 11.08 10.37 0.79
C SER A 341 11.24 9.46 -0.42
N LEU A 342 10.69 9.86 -1.58
CA LEU A 342 10.84 9.12 -2.83
C LEU A 342 12.31 8.92 -3.22
N VAL A 343 13.15 9.92 -2.96
CA VAL A 343 14.61 9.84 -3.16
C VAL A 343 15.22 8.78 -2.25
N GLY A 344 14.80 8.73 -0.98
CA GLY A 344 15.24 7.72 -0.02
C GLY A 344 14.87 6.31 -0.43
N ILE A 345 13.60 6.06 -0.79
CA ILE A 345 13.12 4.76 -1.28
C ILE A 345 13.95 4.34 -2.50
N ARG A 346 14.13 5.21 -3.49
CA ARG A 346 14.88 4.90 -4.70
C ARG A 346 16.33 4.49 -4.40
N ASN A 347 16.99 5.23 -3.52
CA ASN A 347 18.37 4.92 -3.11
C ASN A 347 18.45 3.57 -2.40
N GLN A 348 17.50 3.28 -1.51
CA GLN A 348 17.47 2.02 -0.77
C GLN A 348 17.17 0.81 -1.66
N LEU A 349 16.21 0.93 -2.58
CA LEU A 349 15.91 -0.12 -3.57
C LEU A 349 17.11 -0.39 -4.49
N THR A 350 17.88 0.65 -4.85
CA THR A 350 19.05 0.50 -5.72
C THR A 350 20.24 -0.13 -4.99
N ALA A 351 20.33 0.06 -3.67
CA ALA A 351 21.45 -0.43 -2.85
C ALA A 351 21.26 -1.87 -2.34
N ASP A 352 20.04 -2.42 -2.41
CA ASP A 352 19.71 -3.74 -1.87
C ASP A 352 19.53 -4.76 -3.01
N GLU A 353 20.33 -5.83 -2.96
CA GLU A 353 20.44 -6.86 -4.01
C GLU A 353 19.14 -7.66 -4.24
N ARG A 354 18.18 -7.60 -3.30
CA ARG A 354 16.87 -8.24 -3.45
C ARG A 354 16.01 -7.58 -4.52
N PHE A 355 16.30 -6.34 -4.89
CA PHE A 355 15.54 -5.60 -5.90
C PHE A 355 16.30 -5.51 -7.21
N LEU A 356 15.54 -5.61 -8.30
CA LEU A 356 16.04 -5.46 -9.65
C LEU A 356 15.26 -4.35 -10.34
N ARG A 357 15.97 -3.38 -10.91
CA ARG A 357 15.33 -2.37 -11.74
C ARG A 357 14.99 -3.00 -13.09
N LEU A 358 13.72 -3.26 -13.34
CA LEU A 358 13.24 -3.94 -14.55
C LEU A 358 12.81 -2.97 -15.66
N ASP A 359 12.60 -1.69 -15.31
CA ASP A 359 12.25 -0.64 -16.27
C ASP A 359 12.89 0.72 -15.89
N ARG A 360 12.65 1.76 -16.69
CA ARG A 360 13.09 3.13 -16.45
C ARG A 360 12.75 3.64 -15.05
N ASN A 361 11.56 3.33 -14.53
CA ASN A 361 11.13 3.73 -13.19
C ASN A 361 10.38 2.62 -12.44
N LYS A 362 10.62 1.34 -12.77
CA LYS A 362 9.98 0.21 -12.09
C LYS A 362 11.00 -0.75 -11.52
N TYR A 363 10.70 -1.25 -10.33
CA TYR A 363 11.49 -2.20 -9.58
C TYR A 363 10.67 -3.47 -9.36
N GLY A 364 11.33 -4.61 -9.48
CA GLY A 364 10.79 -5.91 -9.10
C GLY A 364 11.75 -6.63 -8.18
N LEU A 365 11.43 -7.89 -7.87
CA LEU A 365 12.26 -8.73 -7.03
C LEU A 365 13.26 -9.51 -7.87
N THR A 366 14.51 -9.59 -7.43
CA THR A 366 15.58 -10.36 -8.11
C THR A 366 15.20 -11.83 -8.28
N ARG A 367 14.46 -12.41 -7.32
CA ARG A 367 13.96 -13.80 -7.39
C ARG A 367 12.97 -14.06 -8.53
N TRP A 368 12.35 -13.01 -9.10
CA TRP A 368 11.50 -13.15 -10.29
C TRP A 368 12.35 -13.38 -11.56
N GLY A 369 13.65 -13.10 -11.51
CA GLY A 369 14.51 -13.06 -12.66
C GLY A 369 14.23 -11.85 -13.56
N GLY A 370 14.62 -11.95 -14.82
CA GLY A 370 14.49 -10.87 -15.80
C GLY A 370 15.80 -10.16 -16.10
N GLU A 371 15.75 -9.23 -17.04
CA GLU A 371 16.91 -8.44 -17.44
C GLU A 371 16.90 -7.08 -16.75
N GLU A 372 17.98 -6.79 -16.02
CA GLU A 372 18.18 -5.48 -15.39
C GLU A 372 18.23 -4.35 -16.42
N TYR A 373 17.47 -3.30 -16.15
CA TYR A 373 17.47 -2.07 -16.90
C TYR A 373 18.55 -1.11 -16.37
N LEU A 374 19.66 -1.03 -17.10
CA LEU A 374 20.82 -0.18 -16.78
C LEU A 374 20.76 1.22 -17.43
N GLY A 375 19.63 1.57 -18.04
CA GLY A 375 19.44 2.82 -18.77
C GLY A 375 19.53 2.66 -20.28
N ILE A 376 18.93 3.61 -21.00
CA ILE A 376 18.72 3.54 -22.47
C ILE A 376 20.02 3.23 -23.22
N ARG A 377 21.14 3.89 -22.86
CA ARG A 377 22.44 3.68 -23.51
C ARG A 377 22.90 2.21 -23.40
N GLU A 378 22.90 1.67 -22.19
CA GLU A 378 23.38 0.32 -21.95
C GLU A 378 22.46 -0.71 -22.60
N MET A 379 21.15 -0.46 -22.58
CA MET A 379 20.19 -1.31 -23.28
C MET A 379 20.37 -1.28 -24.80
N ILE A 380 20.73 -0.13 -25.39
CA ILE A 380 21.13 -0.04 -26.82
C ILE A 380 22.38 -0.88 -27.08
N ALA A 381 23.41 -0.76 -26.23
CA ALA A 381 24.66 -1.51 -26.39
C ALA A 381 24.44 -3.03 -26.33
N ARG A 382 23.63 -3.50 -25.38
CA ARG A 382 23.23 -4.91 -25.28
C ARG A 382 22.47 -5.40 -26.51
N GLU A 383 21.58 -4.58 -27.05
CA GLU A 383 20.83 -4.93 -28.25
C GLU A 383 21.73 -5.06 -29.48
N ILE A 384 22.71 -4.16 -29.62
CA ILE A 384 23.76 -4.24 -30.65
C ILE A 384 24.59 -5.52 -30.47
N GLN A 385 24.98 -5.85 -29.24
CA GLN A 385 25.75 -7.06 -28.94
C GLN A 385 24.96 -8.32 -29.28
N ARG A 386 23.66 -8.37 -28.94
CA ARG A 386 22.75 -9.47 -29.32
C ARG A 386 22.61 -9.63 -30.83
N ALA A 387 22.68 -8.53 -31.57
CA ALA A 387 22.64 -8.54 -33.03
C ALA A 387 23.99 -8.90 -33.69
N GLY A 388 25.02 -9.26 -32.91
CA GLY A 388 26.33 -9.64 -33.44
C GLY A 388 27.30 -8.46 -33.63
N GLY A 389 27.05 -7.33 -32.96
CA GLY A 389 27.95 -6.17 -32.94
C GLY A 389 27.51 -4.99 -33.81
N GLU A 390 26.46 -5.14 -34.62
CA GLU A 390 25.89 -4.06 -35.43
C GLU A 390 24.36 -4.23 -35.54
N ALA A 391 23.59 -3.15 -35.40
CA ALA A 391 22.13 -3.21 -35.49
C ALA A 391 21.51 -1.95 -36.10
N SER A 392 20.33 -2.12 -36.71
CA SER A 392 19.55 -0.99 -37.24
C SER A 392 18.92 -0.19 -36.09
N VAL A 393 18.95 1.14 -36.17
CA VAL A 393 18.34 2.02 -35.16
C VAL A 393 16.84 1.76 -35.04
N ASN A 394 16.16 1.43 -36.13
CA ASN A 394 14.73 1.11 -36.09
C ASN A 394 14.45 -0.21 -35.35
N THR A 395 15.31 -1.22 -35.52
CA THR A 395 15.22 -2.48 -34.77
C THR A 395 15.41 -2.23 -33.28
N ILE A 396 16.43 -1.45 -32.91
CA ILE A 396 16.72 -1.10 -31.52
C ILE A 396 15.56 -0.31 -30.89
N VAL A 397 15.04 0.70 -31.61
CA VAL A 397 13.85 1.46 -31.19
C VAL A 397 12.70 0.51 -30.92
N THR A 398 12.34 -0.33 -31.89
CA THR A 398 11.21 -1.26 -31.77
C THR A 398 11.38 -2.21 -30.59
N SER A 399 12.56 -2.80 -30.43
CA SER A 399 12.89 -3.71 -29.32
C SER A 399 12.75 -3.01 -27.97
N LEU A 400 13.38 -1.85 -27.78
CA LEU A 400 13.37 -1.13 -26.50
C LEU A 400 12.00 -0.55 -26.15
N THR A 401 11.27 0.03 -27.09
CA THR A 401 9.92 0.59 -26.82
C THR A 401 8.88 -0.49 -26.56
N SER A 402 9.11 -1.73 -27.04
CA SER A 402 8.21 -2.86 -26.75
C SER A 402 8.43 -3.48 -25.36
N ARG A 403 9.63 -3.33 -24.81
CA ARG A 403 10.06 -3.96 -23.55
C ARG A 403 10.10 -3.03 -22.35
N TYR A 404 10.30 -1.74 -22.58
CA TYR A 404 10.52 -0.73 -21.55
C TYR A 404 9.67 0.52 -21.82
N GLU A 405 9.31 1.22 -20.75
CA GLU A 405 8.59 2.50 -20.79
C GLU A 405 9.53 3.67 -21.21
N VAL A 406 10.06 3.58 -22.42
CA VAL A 406 10.94 4.57 -23.05
C VAL A 406 10.33 5.11 -24.34
N SER A 407 10.56 6.41 -24.62
CA SER A 407 10.06 7.01 -25.86
C SER A 407 11.00 6.72 -27.04
N GLU A 408 10.43 6.56 -28.24
CA GLU A 408 11.20 6.45 -29.48
C GLU A 408 12.17 7.64 -29.66
N SER A 409 11.72 8.85 -29.34
CA SER A 409 12.56 10.05 -29.42
C SER A 409 13.80 9.96 -28.52
N SER A 410 13.66 9.41 -27.31
CA SER A 410 14.78 9.22 -26.39
C SER A 410 15.74 8.15 -26.91
N VAL A 411 15.24 7.00 -27.37
CA VAL A 411 16.09 5.95 -27.92
C VAL A 411 16.89 6.45 -29.12
N ARG A 412 16.25 7.18 -30.05
CA ARG A 412 16.94 7.78 -31.21
C ARG A 412 17.97 8.84 -30.83
N ALA A 413 17.67 9.66 -29.81
CA ALA A 413 18.62 10.65 -29.31
C ALA A 413 19.88 10.00 -28.73
N TYR A 414 19.71 8.93 -27.94
CA TYR A 414 20.82 8.18 -27.35
C TYR A 414 21.61 7.39 -28.40
N ALA A 415 20.93 6.75 -29.36
CA ALA A 415 21.55 6.05 -30.49
C ALA A 415 22.37 6.96 -31.41
N GLY A 416 22.03 8.26 -31.46
CA GLY A 416 22.80 9.28 -32.15
C GLY A 416 23.85 10.00 -31.30
N GLY A 417 23.96 9.64 -30.02
CA GLY A 417 24.87 10.24 -29.05
C GLY A 417 26.27 9.60 -29.04
N PRO A 418 27.18 10.15 -28.22
CA PRO A 418 28.55 9.63 -28.08
C PRO A 418 28.54 8.15 -27.67
N GLY A 419 29.47 7.33 -28.18
CA GLY A 419 29.58 5.90 -27.83
C GLY A 419 28.94 4.92 -28.82
N PHE A 420 28.21 5.42 -29.81
CA PHE A 420 27.76 4.63 -30.95
C PHE A 420 28.25 5.28 -32.25
N GLU A 421 28.80 4.50 -33.15
CA GLU A 421 29.24 4.96 -34.46
C GLU A 421 28.35 4.41 -35.56
N ARG A 422 28.15 5.21 -36.61
CA ARG A 422 27.34 4.83 -37.76
C ARG A 422 28.21 4.10 -38.77
N THR A 423 27.86 2.85 -39.02
CA THR A 423 28.47 2.02 -40.07
C THR A 423 27.84 2.31 -41.42
N GLN A 424 26.50 2.33 -41.47
CA GLN A 424 25.71 2.54 -42.69
C GLN A 424 24.45 3.36 -42.40
N ARG A 425 23.67 3.70 -43.44
CA ARG A 425 22.46 4.51 -43.29
C ARG A 425 21.45 3.80 -42.38
N GLY A 426 21.31 4.31 -41.15
CA GLY A 426 20.38 3.78 -40.16
C GLY A 426 20.91 2.62 -39.32
N TRP A 427 22.20 2.27 -39.45
CA TRP A 427 22.87 1.21 -38.69
C TRP A 427 23.92 1.79 -37.75
N ILE A 428 24.05 1.19 -36.57
CA ILE A 428 25.02 1.60 -35.54
C ILE A 428 25.73 0.39 -34.94
N ARG A 429 26.97 0.61 -34.50
CA ARG A 429 27.75 -0.30 -33.64
C ARG A 429 28.26 0.48 -32.41
N VAL A 430 28.69 -0.25 -31.38
CA VAL A 430 29.38 0.37 -30.23
C VAL A 430 30.71 0.95 -30.74
N ALA A 431 30.95 2.23 -30.48
CA ALA A 431 32.16 2.89 -30.94
C ALA A 431 33.39 2.27 -30.26
N GLY A 432 34.45 2.00 -31.04
CA GLY A 432 35.73 1.53 -30.51
C GLY A 432 36.29 2.47 -29.43
N ALA A 433 36.89 1.91 -28.38
CA ALA A 433 37.36 2.60 -27.19
C ALA A 433 38.63 3.46 -27.39
N GLU A 434 38.72 4.22 -28.48
CA GLU A 434 39.76 5.24 -28.65
C GLU A 434 39.22 6.60 -28.23
N GLN A 435 39.78 7.15 -27.15
CA GLN A 435 39.61 8.53 -26.70
C GLN A 435 40.27 9.48 -27.72
N GLY A 436 39.67 9.64 -28.89
CA GLY A 436 39.96 10.76 -29.78
C GLY A 436 39.35 12.05 -29.23
N GLU A 437 39.94 13.20 -29.54
CA GLU A 437 39.32 14.51 -29.32
C GLU A 437 37.89 14.51 -29.88
N TYR A 438 36.90 14.79 -29.03
CA TYR A 438 35.50 14.84 -29.45
C TYR A 438 35.30 15.95 -30.49
N GLN A 439 34.99 15.57 -31.73
CA GLN A 439 34.62 16.54 -32.77
C GLN A 439 33.10 16.81 -32.72
N PRO A 440 32.66 18.02 -32.34
CA PRO A 440 31.24 18.34 -32.29
C PRO A 440 30.65 18.33 -33.70
N ARG A 441 29.41 17.82 -33.81
CA ARG A 441 28.67 17.76 -35.09
C ARG A 441 28.46 19.14 -35.74
N ARG A 442 28.46 20.20 -34.94
CA ARG A 442 28.33 21.59 -35.36
C ARG A 442 29.32 22.41 -34.57
N ASP A 443 30.08 23.25 -35.28
CA ASP A 443 30.91 24.28 -34.67
C ASP A 443 30.06 25.30 -33.88
N VAL A 444 30.66 26.05 -32.97
CA VAL A 444 29.97 27.10 -32.20
C VAL A 444 29.35 28.17 -33.13
N SER A 445 29.97 28.44 -34.28
CA SER A 445 29.41 29.33 -35.31
C SER A 445 28.18 28.77 -36.03
N MET A 446 27.91 27.47 -35.90
CA MET A 446 26.71 26.79 -36.43
C MET A 446 25.70 26.43 -35.33
N THR A 447 25.93 26.93 -34.11
CA THR A 447 25.14 26.61 -32.93
C THR A 447 24.18 27.75 -32.58
N ARG A 448 22.89 27.44 -32.49
CA ARG A 448 21.85 28.42 -32.12
C ARG A 448 22.18 29.16 -30.83
N ARG A 449 21.77 30.43 -30.75
CA ARG A 449 21.95 31.30 -29.57
C ARG A 449 23.40 31.50 -29.13
N CYS A 450 24.38 31.12 -29.94
CA CYS A 450 25.79 31.41 -29.70
C CYS A 450 26.21 32.56 -30.60
N PHE A 451 26.73 33.64 -30.02
CA PHE A 451 27.09 34.86 -30.74
C PHE A 451 28.53 35.27 -30.43
N ARG A 452 29.28 35.57 -31.48
CA ARG A 452 30.66 36.03 -31.38
C ARG A 452 30.70 37.46 -30.88
N SER A 453 31.63 37.80 -30.02
CA SER A 453 31.87 39.16 -29.54
C SER A 453 33.04 39.82 -30.27
N ARG A 454 33.21 41.13 -30.11
CA ARG A 454 34.26 41.89 -30.83
C ARG A 454 35.67 41.42 -30.46
N ASP A 455 35.82 40.90 -29.25
CA ASP A 455 37.00 40.21 -28.71
C ASP A 455 37.19 38.79 -29.26
N GLY A 456 36.34 38.34 -30.18
CA GLY A 456 36.41 37.01 -30.80
C GLY A 456 35.78 35.88 -29.98
N ARG A 457 35.45 36.12 -28.71
CA ARG A 457 34.84 35.12 -27.81
C ARG A 457 33.40 34.82 -28.21
N TRP A 458 32.99 33.56 -28.08
CA TRP A 458 31.60 33.17 -28.30
C TRP A 458 30.83 33.19 -26.99
N TRP A 459 29.62 33.73 -27.03
CA TRP A 459 28.73 33.85 -25.88
C TRP A 459 27.44 33.09 -26.15
N HIS A 460 26.99 32.28 -25.20
CA HIS A 460 25.71 31.58 -25.28
C HIS A 460 24.61 32.38 -24.60
N ARG A 461 23.52 32.68 -25.31
CA ARG A 461 22.33 33.32 -24.78
C ARG A 461 21.40 32.30 -24.14
N VAL A 462 21.10 32.50 -22.86
CA VAL A 462 20.07 31.81 -22.10
C VAL A 462 18.87 32.76 -21.97
N ASP A 463 17.69 32.26 -22.35
CA ASP A 463 16.42 32.99 -22.16
C ASP A 463 15.87 32.60 -20.78
N VAL A 464 15.75 33.58 -19.89
CA VAL A 464 15.36 33.37 -18.48
C VAL A 464 13.90 32.94 -18.42
N ASN A 465 13.62 31.90 -17.63
CA ASN A 465 12.30 31.31 -17.47
C ASN A 465 12.10 30.86 -16.01
N ALA A 466 10.89 30.38 -15.68
CA ALA A 466 10.54 29.96 -14.33
C ALA A 466 11.45 28.87 -13.73
N GLU A 467 12.00 27.95 -14.55
CA GLU A 467 12.90 26.88 -14.09
C GLU A 467 14.26 27.43 -13.65
N HIS A 468 14.81 28.38 -14.43
CA HIS A 468 16.06 29.06 -14.08
C HIS A 468 15.91 29.81 -12.74
N LEU A 469 14.79 30.50 -12.53
CA LEU A 469 14.52 31.26 -11.30
C LEU A 469 14.28 30.36 -10.08
N ARG A 470 13.78 29.13 -10.28
CA ARG A 470 13.67 28.12 -9.20
C ARG A 470 15.00 27.46 -8.86
N GLY A 471 15.97 27.49 -9.77
CA GLY A 471 17.32 26.95 -9.56
C GLY A 471 17.57 25.59 -10.19
N SER A 472 16.84 25.24 -11.25
CA SER A 472 17.12 24.06 -12.06
C SER A 472 18.37 24.27 -12.93
N GLY A 473 19.15 23.21 -13.14
CA GLY A 473 20.23 23.21 -14.14
C GLY A 473 19.68 23.35 -15.56
N SER A 474 20.51 23.82 -16.49
CA SER A 474 20.10 24.18 -17.86
C SER A 474 20.85 23.36 -18.91
N PRO A 475 20.19 22.90 -19.98
CA PRO A 475 20.88 22.24 -21.08
C PRO A 475 21.77 23.24 -21.83
N LEU A 476 22.99 22.83 -22.16
CA LEU A 476 23.90 23.60 -23.01
C LEU A 476 23.97 22.99 -24.41
N PRO A 477 24.13 23.82 -25.47
CA PRO A 477 24.39 23.30 -26.80
C PRO A 477 25.75 22.60 -26.89
N THR A 478 25.79 21.45 -27.58
CA THR A 478 27.01 20.65 -27.75
C THR A 478 28.15 21.41 -28.43
N GLY A 479 27.83 22.22 -29.46
CA GLY A 479 28.86 23.02 -30.15
C GLY A 479 29.46 24.11 -29.28
N PHE A 480 28.69 24.66 -28.33
CA PHE A 480 29.21 25.62 -27.35
C PHE A 480 30.05 24.93 -26.28
N ALA A 481 29.57 23.82 -25.72
CA ALA A 481 30.34 23.06 -24.74
C ALA A 481 31.68 22.55 -25.31
N ALA A 482 31.69 22.09 -26.57
CA ALA A 482 32.92 21.69 -27.24
C ALA A 482 33.86 22.89 -27.49
N HIS A 483 33.31 24.07 -27.78
CA HIS A 483 34.11 25.31 -27.87
C HIS A 483 34.77 25.71 -26.54
N LEU A 484 34.15 25.34 -25.41
CA LEU A 484 34.76 25.48 -24.08
C LEU A 484 35.80 24.37 -23.78
N GLY A 485 36.16 23.54 -24.76
CA GLY A 485 37.12 22.45 -24.61
C GLY A 485 36.54 21.20 -23.93
N MET A 486 35.22 21.11 -23.76
CA MET A 486 34.60 19.95 -23.13
C MET A 486 34.36 18.81 -24.13
N ALA A 487 34.42 17.58 -23.62
CA ALA A 487 34.05 16.36 -24.32
C ALA A 487 33.07 15.52 -23.47
N PRO A 488 32.36 14.54 -24.05
CA PRO A 488 31.56 13.59 -23.28
C PRO A 488 32.38 12.87 -22.20
N GLY A 489 31.83 12.78 -20.99
CA GLY A 489 32.52 12.37 -19.76
C GLY A 489 33.23 13.50 -19.01
N GLY A 490 33.40 14.67 -19.64
CA GLY A 490 34.08 15.81 -19.07
C GLY A 490 33.22 16.65 -18.12
N GLN A 491 33.90 17.31 -17.19
CA GLN A 491 33.32 18.29 -16.28
C GLN A 491 34.19 19.55 -16.29
N LEU A 492 33.54 20.71 -16.30
CA LEU A 492 34.15 22.02 -16.22
C LEU A 492 33.48 22.78 -15.08
N THR A 493 34.24 23.14 -14.05
CA THR A 493 33.73 24.00 -12.97
C THR A 493 34.12 25.43 -13.31
N ALA A 494 33.12 26.31 -13.38
CA ALA A 494 33.33 27.74 -13.64
C ALA A 494 33.03 28.56 -12.37
N SER A 495 33.98 29.39 -11.97
CA SER A 495 33.86 30.26 -10.79
C SER A 495 33.03 31.50 -11.10
N THR A 496 32.18 31.90 -10.16
CA THR A 496 31.34 33.11 -10.26
C THR A 496 31.46 33.91 -8.96
N ALA A 497 31.05 35.19 -8.96
CA ALA A 497 31.01 36.01 -7.75
C ALA A 497 30.09 35.44 -6.66
N SER A 498 29.08 34.67 -7.05
CA SER A 498 28.08 34.03 -6.19
C SER A 498 28.34 32.55 -5.88
N GLY A 499 29.50 32.01 -6.24
CA GLY A 499 29.87 30.59 -6.04
C GLY A 499 30.27 29.89 -7.33
N GLU A 500 30.30 28.56 -7.33
CA GLU A 500 30.72 27.76 -8.50
C GLU A 500 29.52 27.25 -9.31
N VAL A 501 29.65 27.25 -10.63
CA VAL A 501 28.71 26.64 -11.56
C VAL A 501 29.40 25.49 -12.26
N VAL A 502 28.91 24.27 -12.02
CA VAL A 502 29.44 23.06 -12.65
C VAL A 502 28.75 22.82 -13.99
N ILE A 503 29.54 22.69 -15.05
CA ILE A 503 29.10 22.19 -16.34
C ILE A 503 29.57 20.74 -16.46
N SER A 504 28.64 19.83 -16.71
CA SER A 504 28.94 18.39 -16.86
C SER A 504 28.41 17.87 -18.19
N TRP A 505 29.14 16.92 -18.79
CA TRP A 505 28.74 16.31 -20.06
C TRP A 505 28.66 14.81 -19.91
N HIS A 506 27.45 14.30 -19.64
CA HIS A 506 27.20 12.85 -19.65
C HIS A 506 26.71 12.43 -21.04
N ASN A 507 25.40 12.46 -21.29
CA ASN A 507 24.82 12.24 -22.62
C ASN A 507 24.67 13.53 -23.42
N GLN A 508 24.41 14.65 -22.73
CA GLN A 508 24.38 16.00 -23.28
C GLN A 508 25.04 16.96 -22.27
N PRO A 509 25.59 18.10 -22.71
CA PRO A 509 26.17 19.05 -21.79
C PRO A 509 25.05 19.78 -21.03
N THR A 510 25.23 19.87 -19.72
CA THR A 510 24.30 20.54 -18.80
C THR A 510 25.09 21.43 -17.86
N MET A 511 24.58 22.62 -17.63
CA MET A 511 25.10 23.57 -16.66
C MET A 511 24.29 23.49 -15.38
N GLY A 512 24.95 23.61 -14.23
CA GLY A 512 24.33 23.73 -12.92
C GLY A 512 23.45 24.98 -12.80
N SER A 513 22.84 25.15 -11.63
CA SER A 513 21.96 26.28 -11.37
C SER A 513 22.68 27.62 -11.52
N ILE A 514 22.15 28.49 -12.38
CA ILE A 514 22.59 29.89 -12.52
C ILE A 514 21.71 30.86 -11.70
N ARG A 515 20.81 30.34 -10.86
CA ARG A 515 19.94 31.17 -10.01
C ARG A 515 20.71 32.20 -9.17
N PRO A 516 21.86 31.89 -8.55
CA PRO A 516 22.62 32.88 -7.79
C PRO A 516 23.04 34.08 -8.66
N VAL A 517 23.52 33.81 -9.87
CA VAL A 517 23.88 34.85 -10.85
C VAL A 517 22.66 35.66 -11.27
N LEU A 518 21.52 35.02 -11.53
CA LEU A 518 20.28 35.72 -11.91
C LEU A 518 19.75 36.61 -10.78
N ALA A 519 19.95 36.22 -9.52
CA ALA A 519 19.54 37.00 -8.36
C ALA A 519 20.33 38.30 -8.21
N GLU A 520 21.62 38.32 -8.56
CA GLU A 520 22.44 39.55 -8.55
C GLU A 520 21.87 40.65 -9.46
N TYR A 521 21.27 40.25 -10.58
CA TYR A 521 20.68 41.16 -11.56
C TYR A 521 19.18 41.41 -11.34
N ASN A 522 18.57 40.80 -10.32
CA ASN A 522 17.13 40.81 -10.09
C ASN A 522 16.33 40.43 -11.36
N ALA A 523 16.81 39.38 -12.05
CA ALA A 523 16.27 38.95 -13.34
C ALA A 523 14.82 38.44 -13.25
N ALA A 524 14.05 38.71 -14.29
CA ALA A 524 12.68 38.26 -14.48
C ALA A 524 12.54 37.31 -15.69
N GLU A 525 11.40 36.63 -15.80
CA GLU A 525 11.10 35.82 -16.99
C GLU A 525 11.07 36.68 -18.26
N GLY A 526 11.70 36.18 -19.32
CA GLY A 526 11.84 36.90 -20.59
C GLY A 526 13.10 37.74 -20.70
N ASP A 527 13.86 37.93 -19.62
CA ASP A 527 15.21 38.50 -19.69
C ASP A 527 16.19 37.55 -20.38
N HIS A 528 17.34 38.07 -20.80
CA HIS A 528 18.41 37.31 -21.40
C HIS A 528 19.69 37.42 -20.57
N VAL A 529 20.40 36.29 -20.42
CA VAL A 529 21.77 36.29 -19.90
C VAL A 529 22.69 35.64 -20.92
N PHE A 530 23.77 36.33 -21.26
CA PHE A 530 24.82 35.81 -22.13
C PHE A 530 25.95 35.29 -21.26
N LEU A 531 26.40 34.06 -21.53
CA LEU A 531 27.37 33.34 -20.73
C LEU A 531 28.57 32.92 -21.58
N THR A 532 29.77 33.00 -21.02
CA THR A 532 30.98 32.35 -21.51
C THR A 532 31.89 32.00 -20.35
N VAL A 533 32.79 31.05 -20.54
CA VAL A 533 33.86 30.78 -19.57
C VAL A 533 35.15 31.44 -20.07
N SER A 534 35.87 32.10 -19.17
CA SER A 534 37.18 32.70 -19.46
C SER A 534 38.26 31.61 -19.49
N ASP A 535 39.43 31.93 -20.06
CA ASP A 535 40.58 31.03 -20.05
C ASP A 535 41.08 30.71 -18.61
N GLY A 536 40.72 31.56 -17.64
CA GLY A 536 40.99 31.37 -16.21
C GLY A 536 39.92 30.58 -15.45
N GLY A 537 38.91 30.05 -16.14
CA GLY A 537 37.83 29.25 -15.52
C GLY A 537 36.73 30.09 -14.85
N GLU A 538 36.64 31.40 -15.11
CA GLU A 538 35.57 32.24 -14.57
C GLU A 538 34.36 32.24 -15.51
N LEU A 539 33.14 32.14 -14.96
CA LEU A 539 31.91 32.33 -15.72
C LEU A 539 31.66 33.83 -15.91
N LEU A 540 31.92 34.33 -17.10
CA LEU A 540 31.62 35.69 -17.48
C LEU A 540 30.16 35.79 -17.91
N THR A 541 29.44 36.76 -17.35
CA THR A 541 28.02 36.96 -17.60
C THR A 541 27.74 38.38 -18.09
N ARG A 542 26.77 38.50 -19.00
CA ARG A 542 26.22 39.80 -19.43
C ARG A 542 24.71 39.71 -19.38
N PHE A 543 24.12 40.45 -18.46
CA PHE A 543 22.68 40.54 -18.30
C PHE A 543 22.08 41.54 -19.31
N LEU A 544 20.95 41.18 -19.89
CA LEU A 544 20.19 42.01 -20.80
C LEU A 544 18.68 41.87 -20.48
N PRO A 545 18.01 42.94 -20.00
CA PRO A 545 16.58 42.92 -19.76
C PRO A 545 15.78 42.59 -21.02
N ALA A 546 14.55 42.11 -20.83
CA ALA A 546 13.59 41.89 -21.90
C ALA A 546 13.45 43.13 -22.79
N SER A 547 13.26 42.90 -24.09
CA SER A 547 13.18 43.99 -25.07
C SER A 547 12.01 44.93 -24.76
N PRO A 548 12.23 46.26 -24.66
CA PRO A 548 11.17 47.23 -24.48
C PRO A 548 10.03 47.10 -25.50
N PRO A 549 8.76 47.26 -25.06
CA PRO A 549 7.64 47.30 -25.99
C PRO A 549 7.81 48.46 -26.97
N GLY A 550 7.54 48.20 -28.25
CA GLY A 550 7.62 49.22 -29.31
C GLY A 550 8.98 49.36 -30.00
N LEU A 551 9.99 48.56 -29.65
CA LEU A 551 11.25 48.50 -30.41
C LEU A 551 10.98 48.10 -31.87
N PRO A 552 11.60 48.79 -32.87
CA PRO A 552 11.55 48.38 -34.27
C PRO A 552 11.99 46.93 -34.46
N THR A 553 11.43 46.24 -35.46
CA THR A 553 11.64 44.81 -35.70
C THR A 553 13.13 44.45 -35.78
N LEU A 554 13.91 45.15 -36.60
CA LEU A 554 15.35 44.93 -36.72
C LEU A 554 16.08 45.09 -35.37
N ASN A 555 15.70 46.08 -34.57
CA ASN A 555 16.32 46.28 -33.25
C ASN A 555 15.94 45.17 -32.26
N ARG A 556 14.77 44.52 -32.42
CA ARG A 556 14.44 43.31 -31.66
C ARG A 556 15.36 42.14 -32.06
N ALA A 557 15.65 41.98 -33.35
CA ALA A 557 16.63 40.99 -33.82
C ALA A 557 18.02 41.25 -33.24
N LEU A 558 18.46 42.52 -33.23
CA LEU A 558 19.74 42.93 -32.65
C LEU A 558 19.78 42.76 -31.12
N HIS A 559 18.67 43.00 -30.43
CA HIS A 559 18.55 42.78 -28.99
C HIS A 559 18.80 41.31 -28.64
N LEU A 560 18.25 40.39 -29.42
CA LEU A 560 18.40 38.94 -29.25
C LEU A 560 19.84 38.42 -29.47
N ILE A 561 20.74 39.21 -30.06
CA ILE A 561 22.17 38.90 -30.19
C ILE A 561 23.04 39.70 -29.21
N GLY A 562 22.43 40.47 -28.30
CA GLY A 562 23.12 41.28 -27.30
C GLY A 562 23.57 42.65 -27.78
N TYR A 563 22.94 43.21 -28.82
CA TYR A 563 23.24 44.54 -29.36
C TYR A 563 22.08 45.50 -29.15
N THR A 564 22.28 46.54 -28.34
CA THR A 564 21.23 47.47 -27.90
C THR A 564 21.35 48.87 -28.50
N ALA A 565 22.45 49.19 -29.17
CA ALA A 565 22.65 50.51 -29.77
C ALA A 565 21.76 50.69 -31.02
N PRO A 566 21.31 51.93 -31.30
CA PRO A 566 20.59 52.22 -32.54
C PRO A 566 21.48 51.97 -33.76
N VAL A 567 20.87 51.48 -34.84
CA VAL A 567 21.51 51.29 -36.15
C VAL A 567 20.94 52.28 -37.14
N ALA A 568 21.77 52.81 -38.04
CA ALA A 568 21.37 53.83 -39.00
C ALA A 568 20.63 53.25 -40.22
N SER A 569 20.74 51.94 -40.47
CA SER A 569 20.10 51.28 -41.61
C SER A 569 19.94 49.77 -41.42
N GLU A 570 19.05 49.15 -42.21
CA GLU A 570 18.88 47.69 -42.25
C GLU A 570 20.17 46.97 -42.68
N ALA A 571 20.89 47.53 -43.65
CA ALA A 571 22.16 46.98 -44.13
C ALA A 571 23.24 46.95 -43.03
N GLU A 572 23.25 47.94 -42.12
CA GLU A 572 24.13 47.93 -40.96
C GLU A 572 23.72 46.86 -39.95
N GLY A 573 22.42 46.74 -39.65
CA GLY A 573 21.91 45.72 -38.73
C GLY A 573 22.19 44.29 -39.20
N LEU A 574 21.96 43.99 -40.49
CA LEU A 574 22.25 42.68 -41.07
C LEU A 574 23.76 42.36 -41.04
N ARG A 575 24.62 43.35 -41.29
CA ARG A 575 26.08 43.17 -41.18
C ARG A 575 26.50 42.83 -39.75
N LEU A 576 25.93 43.52 -38.75
CA LEU A 576 26.17 43.22 -37.35
C LEU A 576 25.70 41.80 -36.99
N ILE A 577 24.50 41.40 -37.41
CA ILE A 577 23.99 40.04 -37.19
C ILE A 577 24.92 39.01 -37.84
N GLY A 578 25.32 39.22 -39.09
CA GLY A 578 26.25 38.36 -39.83
C GLY A 578 27.58 38.17 -39.09
N ALA A 579 28.21 39.26 -38.66
CA ALA A 579 29.47 39.20 -37.91
C ALA A 579 29.32 38.44 -36.58
N ARG A 580 28.19 38.62 -35.88
CA ARG A 580 27.89 37.93 -34.61
C ARG A 580 27.62 36.43 -34.78
N ILE A 581 27.21 35.97 -35.97
CA ILE A 581 27.02 34.55 -36.27
C ILE A 581 28.20 33.94 -37.07
N GLY A 582 29.33 34.65 -37.13
CA GLY A 582 30.57 34.14 -37.72
C GLY A 582 30.61 34.15 -39.25
N LEU A 583 29.85 35.05 -39.90
CA LEU A 583 30.01 35.34 -41.32
C LEU A 583 31.12 36.39 -41.55
N PRO A 584 31.80 36.38 -42.71
CA PRO A 584 32.77 37.40 -43.07
C PRO A 584 32.10 38.78 -43.24
N ASP A 585 32.88 39.83 -43.07
CA ASP A 585 32.42 41.20 -43.30
C ASP A 585 31.99 41.36 -44.76
N GLY A 586 30.79 41.90 -44.99
CA GLY A 586 30.21 42.08 -46.32
C GLY A 586 29.28 40.96 -46.80
N ALA A 587 28.97 39.97 -45.95
CA ALA A 587 27.99 38.93 -46.28
C ALA A 587 26.63 39.52 -46.72
N ALA A 588 26.05 38.94 -47.78
CA ALA A 588 24.79 39.41 -48.35
C ALA A 588 23.59 39.03 -47.44
N ARG A 589 22.47 39.75 -47.57
CA ARG A 589 21.24 39.51 -46.78
C ARG A 589 20.82 38.03 -46.83
N ASP A 590 20.81 37.42 -48.00
CA ASP A 590 20.38 36.04 -48.17
C ASP A 590 21.31 35.03 -47.48
N GLU A 591 22.61 35.32 -47.39
CA GLU A 591 23.58 34.49 -46.67
C GLU A 591 23.35 34.56 -45.15
N VAL A 592 23.07 35.75 -44.61
CA VAL A 592 22.73 35.93 -43.19
C VAL A 592 21.45 35.16 -42.86
N LEU A 593 20.41 35.30 -43.68
CA LEU A 593 19.15 34.59 -43.47
C LEU A 593 19.31 33.07 -43.60
N ALA A 594 20.07 32.59 -44.59
CA ALA A 594 20.37 31.17 -44.75
C ALA A 594 21.13 30.61 -43.53
N ARG A 595 22.14 31.34 -43.04
CA ARG A 595 22.92 30.95 -41.86
C ARG A 595 22.06 30.88 -40.61
N LEU A 596 21.17 31.85 -40.37
CA LEU A 596 20.24 31.81 -39.24
C LEU A 596 19.27 30.61 -39.33
N ARG A 597 18.77 30.30 -40.53
CA ARG A 597 17.90 29.12 -40.75
C ARG A 597 18.62 27.81 -40.43
N GLU A 598 19.86 27.68 -40.88
CA GLU A 598 20.68 26.47 -40.67
C GLU A 598 21.06 26.27 -39.20
N ARG A 599 21.39 27.37 -38.51
CA ARG A 599 21.65 27.39 -37.07
C ARG A 599 20.40 27.06 -36.25
N GLY A 600 19.22 27.41 -36.75
CA GLY A 600 17.93 27.23 -36.07
C GLY A 600 17.53 28.42 -35.19
N ASP A 601 18.11 29.61 -35.42
CA ASP A 601 17.78 30.88 -34.75
C ASP A 601 16.48 31.48 -35.33
N ARG A 602 15.37 30.74 -35.17
CA ARG A 602 14.06 31.09 -35.73
C ARG A 602 13.45 32.34 -35.08
N ASP A 603 13.76 32.56 -33.82
CA ASP A 603 13.36 33.74 -33.05
C ASP A 603 13.92 35.03 -33.68
N ILE A 604 15.18 35.02 -34.10
CA ILE A 604 15.79 36.17 -34.78
C ILE A 604 15.18 36.36 -36.18
N LEU A 605 14.97 35.26 -36.91
CA LEU A 605 14.38 35.29 -38.25
C LEU A 605 12.96 35.89 -38.29
N THR A 606 12.21 35.84 -37.19
CA THR A 606 10.85 36.44 -37.16
C THR A 606 10.85 37.96 -37.30
N PHE A 607 12.02 38.59 -37.15
CA PHE A 607 12.19 40.05 -37.16
C PHE A 607 12.94 40.59 -38.40
N LEU A 608 13.37 39.71 -39.31
CA LEU A 608 14.17 40.01 -40.52
C LEU A 608 13.46 39.53 -41.79
#